data_AF-A0A7K0H1L0-F1
#
_entry.id   AF-A0A7K0H1L0-F1
#
_cell.length_a   1.000
_cell.length_b   1.000
_cell.length_c   1.000
_cell.angle_alpha   90.00
_cell.angle_beta   90.00
_cell.angle_gamma   90.00
#
_symmetry.space_group_name_H-M   'P 1'
#
loop_
_entity.id
_entity.type
_entity.pdbx_description
1 polymer ?
#
loop_
_entity_poly.entity_id
_entity_poly.type
_entity_poly.pdbx_seq_one_letter_code
_entity_poly.pdbx_strand_id
1 'polypeptide(L)'
;MRQDYSVSGVFSSHVQCVSFERICEILKEIFSLSISQGTVRNMLTKIGTKSKTVCDQIRRRIAESTVVGADETGLYVNSALNWAWIFQTDQLTYVYQDKSRGMKAINNHFPDGLPNAVLVTDRHGSYFNMEVKNHQVCIAHLLRNIQYLTELDPKQNWSKKVSTLLR
;
A
#
# COMPACT_ATOMS: atom_id res chain seq x y z
N MET A 1 25.97 -2.99 -27.38
CA MET A 1 25.32 -3.57 -26.18
C MET A 1 24.43 -2.50 -25.58
N ARG A 2 23.11 -2.49 -25.83
CA ARG A 2 22.19 -1.54 -25.19
C ARG A 2 21.96 -2.03 -23.77
N GLN A 3 22.55 -1.37 -22.77
CA GLN A 3 22.14 -1.58 -21.37
C GLN A 3 20.69 -1.10 -21.24
N ASP A 4 19.82 -1.96 -20.72
CA ASP A 4 18.41 -1.62 -20.51
C ASP A 4 18.25 -0.78 -19.23
N TYR A 5 18.58 0.51 -19.33
CA TYR A 5 18.48 1.47 -18.22
C TYR A 5 17.05 1.73 -17.74
N SER A 6 16.05 1.11 -18.39
CA SER A 6 14.66 1.19 -17.94
C SER A 6 14.49 0.63 -16.53
N VAL A 7 15.21 -0.44 -16.18
CA VAL A 7 15.15 -1.03 -14.85
C VAL A 7 15.70 -0.07 -13.80
N SER A 8 16.83 0.59 -14.08
CA SER A 8 17.44 1.57 -13.17
C SER A 8 16.54 2.80 -12.95
N GLY A 9 15.92 3.32 -14.00
CA GLY A 9 14.98 4.44 -13.88
C GLY A 9 13.72 4.09 -13.08
N VAL A 10 13.17 2.89 -13.30
CA VAL A 10 11.99 2.41 -12.56
C VAL A 10 12.31 2.15 -11.09
N PHE A 11 13.44 1.49 -10.82
CA PHE A 11 13.92 1.23 -9.46
C PHE A 11 14.12 2.52 -8.67
N SER A 12 14.82 3.50 -9.24
CA SER A 12 15.07 4.79 -8.56
C SER A 12 13.77 5.54 -8.26
N SER A 13 12.77 5.48 -9.16
CA SER A 13 11.48 6.13 -8.93
C SER A 13 10.62 5.42 -7.89
N HIS A 14 10.46 4.10 -7.98
CA HIS A 14 9.46 3.36 -7.20
C HIS A 14 10.01 2.73 -5.92
N VAL A 15 11.30 2.41 -5.88
CA VAL A 15 11.94 1.81 -4.70
C VAL A 15 12.70 2.84 -3.89
N GLN A 16 13.38 3.79 -4.56
CA GLN A 16 14.16 4.84 -3.90
C GLN A 16 13.41 6.17 -3.79
N CYS A 17 12.19 6.27 -4.31
CA CYS A 17 11.34 7.47 -4.25
C CYS A 17 12.01 8.74 -4.80
N VAL A 18 12.89 8.60 -5.80
CA VAL A 18 13.62 9.73 -6.40
C VAL A 18 12.73 10.44 -7.43
N SER A 19 12.71 11.78 -7.39
CA SER A 19 11.95 12.59 -8.37
C SER A 19 12.47 12.40 -9.79
N PHE A 20 11.61 12.61 -10.80
CA PHE A 20 12.01 12.40 -12.21
C PHE A 20 13.16 13.29 -12.64
N GLU A 21 13.17 14.54 -12.19
CA GLU A 21 14.28 15.47 -12.42
C GLU A 21 15.59 14.90 -11.88
N ARG A 22 15.57 14.44 -10.62
CA ARG A 22 16.76 13.87 -9.98
C ARG A 22 17.20 12.55 -10.61
N ILE A 23 16.27 11.73 -11.12
CA ILE A 23 16.61 10.54 -11.92
C ILE A 23 17.35 10.93 -13.20
N CYS A 24 16.88 11.96 -13.91
CA CYS A 24 17.55 12.45 -15.11
C CYS A 24 18.96 12.97 -14.80
N GLU A 25 19.13 13.70 -13.69
CA GLU A 25 20.44 14.16 -13.22
C GLU A 25 21.38 13.00 -12.90
N ILE A 26 20.93 12.03 -12.10
CA ILE A 26 21.72 10.84 -11.73
C ILE A 26 22.17 10.06 -12.98
N LEU A 27 21.25 9.84 -13.92
CA LEU A 27 21.55 9.13 -15.16
C LEU A 27 22.56 9.89 -16.04
N LYS A 28 22.47 11.23 -16.07
CA LYS A 28 23.43 12.07 -16.78
C LYS A 28 24.80 12.07 -16.12
N GLU A 29 24.87 12.26 -14.81
CA GLU A 29 26.14 12.43 -14.08
C GLU A 29 26.91 11.12 -13.91
N ILE A 30 26.22 10.04 -13.52
CA ILE A 30 26.88 8.77 -13.21
C ILE A 30 27.05 7.89 -14.45
N PHE A 31 26.03 7.90 -15.33
CA PHE A 31 25.97 6.98 -16.47
C PHE A 31 26.17 7.68 -17.82
N SER A 32 26.44 8.99 -17.83
CA SER A 32 26.58 9.80 -19.06
C SER A 32 25.36 9.69 -19.99
N LEU A 33 24.19 9.38 -19.44
CA LEU A 33 22.95 9.12 -20.18
C LEU A 33 21.99 10.30 -20.02
N SER A 34 21.89 11.12 -21.07
CA SER A 34 20.95 12.24 -21.10
C SER A 34 19.56 11.78 -21.55
N ILE A 35 18.60 11.72 -20.63
CA ILE A 35 17.19 11.45 -20.92
C ILE A 35 16.28 12.54 -20.37
N SER A 36 15.06 12.60 -20.91
CA SER A 36 14.03 13.51 -20.42
C SER A 36 13.18 12.88 -19.32
N GLN A 37 12.51 13.70 -18.51
CA GLN A 37 11.50 13.22 -17.56
C GLN A 37 10.35 12.48 -18.28
N GLY A 38 10.03 12.89 -19.52
CA GLY A 38 9.07 12.19 -20.38
C GLY A 38 9.50 10.76 -20.72
N THR A 39 10.81 10.54 -20.90
CA THR A 39 11.38 9.20 -21.11
C THR A 39 11.21 8.33 -19.86
N VAL A 40 11.53 8.85 -18.67
CA VAL A 40 11.32 8.15 -17.39
C VAL A 40 9.85 7.77 -17.22
N ARG A 41 8.93 8.72 -17.45
CA ARG A 41 7.48 8.47 -17.42
C ARG A 41 7.09 7.34 -18.38
N ASN A 42 7.57 7.36 -19.62
CA ASN A 42 7.22 6.35 -20.61
C ASN A 42 7.76 4.95 -20.21
N MET A 43 8.94 4.87 -19.59
CA MET A 43 9.47 3.62 -19.03
C MET A 43 8.56 3.09 -17.93
N LEU A 44 8.16 3.95 -16.97
CA LEU A 44 7.25 3.60 -15.89
C LEU A 44 5.89 3.13 -16.40
N THR A 45 5.29 3.85 -17.36
CA THR A 45 4.02 3.44 -17.98
C THR A 45 4.13 2.10 -18.67
N LYS A 46 5.23 1.84 -19.40
CA LYS A 46 5.45 0.56 -20.09
C LYS A 46 5.57 -0.59 -19.10
N ILE A 47 6.29 -0.43 -18.00
CA ILE A 47 6.39 -1.46 -16.96
C ILE A 47 5.05 -1.63 -16.24
N GLY A 48 4.39 -0.54 -15.85
CA GLY A 48 3.06 -0.59 -15.23
C GLY A 48 2.04 -1.37 -16.05
N THR A 49 2.00 -1.15 -17.38
CA THR A 49 1.13 -1.94 -18.27
C THR A 49 1.49 -3.42 -18.28
N LYS A 50 2.78 -3.77 -18.28
CA LYS A 50 3.21 -5.18 -18.24
C LYS A 50 2.92 -5.85 -16.89
N SER A 51 2.97 -5.10 -15.80
CA SER A 51 2.74 -5.61 -14.44
C SER A 51 1.27 -5.90 -14.14
N LYS A 52 0.31 -5.39 -14.94
CA LYS A 52 -1.13 -5.55 -14.68
C LYS A 52 -1.53 -7.00 -14.43
N THR A 53 -1.09 -7.92 -15.29
CA THR A 53 -1.38 -9.35 -15.15
C THR A 53 -0.88 -9.92 -13.83
N VAL A 54 0.31 -9.50 -13.38
CA VAL A 54 0.89 -9.94 -12.10
C VAL A 54 0.11 -9.33 -10.93
N CYS A 55 -0.24 -8.04 -10.99
CA CYS A 55 -1.06 -7.40 -9.97
C CYS A 55 -2.43 -8.08 -9.83
N ASP A 56 -3.06 -8.46 -10.94
CA ASP A 56 -4.33 -9.19 -10.94
C ASP A 56 -4.18 -10.60 -10.36
N GLN A 57 -3.08 -11.30 -10.64
CA GLN A 57 -2.76 -12.59 -10.02
C GLN A 57 -2.57 -12.45 -8.51
N ILE A 58 -1.85 -11.42 -8.06
CA ILE A 58 -1.67 -11.11 -6.63
C ILE A 58 -3.04 -10.88 -5.96
N ARG A 59 -3.89 -10.04 -6.56
CA ARG A 59 -5.24 -9.78 -6.06
C ARG A 59 -6.06 -11.05 -5.90
N ARG A 60 -6.05 -11.94 -6.90
CA ARG A 60 -6.76 -13.23 -6.86
C ARG A 60 -6.24 -14.15 -5.75
N ARG A 61 -4.92 -14.26 -5.59
CA ARG A 61 -4.31 -15.09 -4.54
C ARG A 61 -4.58 -14.54 -3.14
N ILE A 62 -4.67 -13.21 -2.98
CA ILE A 62 -5.14 -12.61 -1.73
C ILE A 62 -6.60 -13.01 -1.46
N ALA A 63 -7.44 -13.08 -2.49
CA ALA A 63 -8.83 -13.51 -2.35
C ALA A 63 -9.00 -14.97 -1.88
N GLU A 64 -7.99 -15.80 -2.13
CA GLU A 64 -7.93 -17.21 -1.69
C GLU A 64 -7.33 -17.38 -0.28
N SER A 65 -6.82 -16.31 0.32
CA SER A 65 -6.08 -16.38 1.59
C SER A 65 -7.01 -16.45 2.80
N THR A 66 -6.56 -17.13 3.85
CA THR A 66 -7.34 -17.31 5.09
C THR A 66 -7.21 -16.15 6.07
N VAL A 67 -6.19 -15.32 5.93
CA VAL A 67 -5.98 -14.11 6.73
C VAL A 67 -5.49 -13.01 5.79
N VAL A 68 -6.14 -11.85 5.85
CA VAL A 68 -5.81 -10.69 5.01
C VAL A 68 -5.76 -9.45 5.88
N GLY A 69 -4.67 -8.69 5.81
CA GLY A 69 -4.60 -7.35 6.36
C GLY A 69 -5.12 -6.32 5.35
N ALA A 70 -5.87 -5.33 5.82
CA ALA A 70 -6.27 -4.20 4.98
C ALA A 70 -6.04 -2.86 5.69
N ASP A 71 -5.60 -1.87 4.92
CA ASP A 71 -5.35 -0.50 5.36
C ASP A 71 -5.48 0.46 4.17
N GLU A 72 -5.64 1.75 4.45
CA GLU A 72 -5.66 2.79 3.43
C GLU A 72 -4.90 4.03 3.86
N THR A 73 -4.28 4.70 2.88
CA THR A 73 -3.60 5.97 3.13
C THR A 73 -3.94 7.02 2.09
N GLY A 74 -4.05 8.26 2.52
CA GLY A 74 -4.33 9.39 1.64
C GLY A 74 -3.11 9.73 0.79
N LEU A 75 -3.33 9.98 -0.50
CA LEU A 75 -2.31 10.49 -1.42
C LEU A 75 -2.90 11.57 -2.33
N TYR A 76 -2.08 12.55 -2.72
CA TYR A 76 -2.53 13.63 -3.59
C TYR A 76 -2.11 13.37 -5.03
N VAL A 77 -3.08 13.42 -5.95
CA VAL A 77 -2.85 13.37 -7.40
C VAL A 77 -3.34 14.69 -7.97
N ASN A 78 -2.44 15.50 -8.52
CA ASN A 78 -2.76 16.83 -9.05
C ASN A 78 -3.58 17.68 -8.06
N SER A 79 -3.13 17.74 -6.81
CA SER A 79 -3.78 18.46 -5.69
C SER A 79 -5.15 17.92 -5.27
N ALA A 80 -5.65 16.85 -5.88
CA ALA A 80 -6.86 16.17 -5.43
C ALA A 80 -6.51 15.03 -4.47
N LEU A 81 -7.24 14.91 -3.36
CA LEU A 81 -7.11 13.78 -2.44
C LEU A 81 -7.63 12.50 -3.08
N ASN A 82 -6.81 11.47 -3.02
CA ASN A 82 -7.08 10.10 -3.46
C ASN A 82 -6.65 9.15 -2.33
N TRP A 83 -6.98 7.86 -2.46
CA TRP A 83 -6.70 6.84 -1.47
C TRP A 83 -5.95 5.69 -2.11
N ALA A 84 -4.82 5.31 -1.53
CA ALA A 84 -4.16 4.04 -1.80
C ALA A 84 -4.77 3.03 -0.85
N TRP A 85 -5.42 2.02 -1.41
CA TRP A 85 -5.96 0.87 -0.70
C TRP A 85 -4.94 -0.25 -0.74
N ILE A 86 -4.70 -0.87 0.41
CA ILE A 86 -3.73 -1.95 0.58
C ILE A 86 -4.46 -3.16 1.11
N PHE A 87 -4.32 -4.29 0.41
CA PHE A 87 -4.67 -5.61 0.91
C PHE A 87 -3.41 -6.46 0.91
N GLN A 88 -3.15 -7.18 2.00
CA GLN A 88 -1.90 -7.92 2.16
C GLN A 88 -2.06 -9.22 2.93
N THR A 89 -1.11 -10.11 2.70
CA THR A 89 -0.87 -11.35 3.45
C THR A 89 0.58 -11.33 3.94
N ASP A 90 1.07 -12.44 4.46
CA ASP A 90 2.49 -12.62 4.79
C ASP A 90 3.42 -12.49 3.57
N GLN A 91 2.93 -12.83 2.37
CA GLN A 91 3.75 -12.94 1.15
C GLN A 91 3.33 -11.99 0.03
N LEU A 92 2.10 -11.49 0.07
CA LEU A 92 1.48 -10.77 -1.05
C LEU A 92 1.00 -9.40 -0.60
N THR A 93 1.21 -8.40 -1.44
CA THR A 93 0.66 -7.04 -1.25
C THR A 93 0.01 -6.59 -2.54
N TYR A 94 -1.26 -6.24 -2.46
CA TYR A 94 -2.02 -5.62 -3.52
C TYR A 94 -2.31 -4.17 -3.15
N VAL A 95 -1.87 -3.25 -4.01
CA VAL A 95 -2.11 -1.81 -3.84
C VAL A 95 -2.84 -1.29 -5.06
N TYR A 96 -3.89 -0.51 -4.85
CA TYR A 96 -4.59 0.20 -5.90
C TYR A 96 -5.05 1.56 -5.43
N GLN A 97 -5.37 2.45 -6.37
CA GLN A 97 -5.75 3.82 -6.08
C GLN A 97 -7.21 4.06 -6.48
N ASP A 98 -7.97 4.72 -5.62
CA ASP A 98 -9.31 5.21 -5.92
C ASP A 98 -9.51 6.63 -5.36
N LYS A 99 -10.47 7.39 -5.90
CA LYS A 99 -10.87 8.71 -5.34
C LYS A 99 -11.73 8.56 -4.10
N SER A 100 -12.46 7.45 -3.99
CA SER A 100 -13.36 7.15 -2.88
C SER A 100 -12.60 6.49 -1.72
N ARG A 101 -12.86 6.98 -0.50
CA ARG A 101 -12.55 6.29 0.76
C ARG A 101 -13.71 5.43 1.26
N GLY A 102 -14.48 4.85 0.34
CA GLY A 102 -15.70 4.12 0.66
C GLY A 102 -15.72 2.72 0.07
N MET A 103 -16.71 1.94 0.49
CA MET A 103 -16.94 0.56 0.03
C MET A 103 -16.95 0.39 -1.48
N LYS A 104 -17.38 1.40 -2.23
CA LYS A 104 -17.35 1.36 -3.69
C LYS A 104 -15.94 1.06 -4.23
N ALA A 105 -14.90 1.64 -3.63
CA ALA A 105 -13.52 1.38 -4.02
C ALA A 105 -13.09 -0.06 -3.74
N ILE A 106 -13.59 -0.66 -2.66
CA ILE A 106 -13.34 -2.07 -2.31
C ILE A 106 -14.07 -3.00 -3.28
N ASN A 107 -15.37 -2.77 -3.51
CA ASN A 107 -16.21 -3.64 -4.35
C ASN A 107 -15.76 -3.68 -5.81
N ASN A 108 -15.12 -2.62 -6.32
CA ASN A 108 -14.53 -2.61 -7.66
C ASN A 108 -13.40 -3.66 -7.82
N HIS A 109 -12.75 -4.04 -6.72
CA HIS A 109 -11.60 -4.95 -6.72
C HIS A 109 -11.91 -6.32 -6.08
N PHE A 110 -12.83 -6.35 -5.12
CA PHE A 110 -13.31 -7.52 -4.41
C PHE A 110 -14.85 -7.51 -4.35
N PRO A 111 -15.53 -7.72 -5.49
CA PRO A 111 -17.00 -7.64 -5.55
C PRO A 111 -17.69 -8.67 -4.65
N ASP A 112 -17.07 -9.82 -4.48
CA ASP A 112 -17.57 -10.93 -3.63
C ASP A 112 -16.96 -10.89 -2.21
N GLY A 113 -16.23 -9.83 -1.86
CA GLY A 113 -15.49 -9.76 -0.60
C GLY A 113 -14.34 -10.75 -0.51
N LEU A 114 -14.10 -11.25 0.71
CA LEU A 114 -13.09 -12.25 1.07
C LEU A 114 -13.72 -13.29 2.03
N PRO A 115 -14.72 -14.07 1.58
CA PRO A 115 -15.59 -14.86 2.46
C PRO A 115 -14.86 -15.95 3.26
N ASN A 116 -13.66 -16.34 2.83
CA ASN A 116 -12.83 -17.34 3.50
C ASN A 116 -11.76 -16.73 4.44
N ALA A 117 -11.62 -15.41 4.46
CA ALA A 117 -10.55 -14.70 5.16
C ALA A 117 -10.99 -14.11 6.50
N VAL A 118 -10.11 -14.18 7.50
CA VAL A 118 -10.14 -13.25 8.63
C VAL A 118 -9.52 -11.93 8.19
N LEU A 119 -10.31 -10.86 8.16
CA LEU A 119 -9.86 -9.54 7.73
C LEU A 119 -9.36 -8.72 8.92
N VAL A 120 -8.07 -8.38 8.91
CA VAL A 120 -7.36 -7.64 9.96
C VAL A 120 -7.25 -6.17 9.57
N THR A 121 -7.90 -5.25 10.29
CA THR A 121 -7.98 -3.83 9.89
C THR A 121 -7.82 -2.84 11.04
N ASP A 122 -7.59 -1.57 10.71
CA ASP A 122 -7.49 -0.45 11.66
C ASP A 122 -8.85 0.03 12.22
N ARG A 123 -9.95 -0.63 11.82
CA ARG A 123 -11.36 -0.32 12.10
C ARG A 123 -11.96 0.80 11.24
N HIS A 124 -11.40 1.11 10.08
CA HIS A 124 -12.11 1.96 9.14
C HIS A 124 -13.48 1.34 8.76
N GLY A 125 -14.53 2.17 8.76
CA GLY A 125 -15.92 1.73 8.62
C GLY A 125 -16.24 0.99 7.33
N SER A 126 -15.46 1.20 6.27
CA SER A 126 -15.64 0.45 5.03
C SER A 126 -15.39 -1.05 5.27
N TYR A 127 -14.31 -1.42 5.95
CA TYR A 127 -13.97 -2.84 6.10
C TYR A 127 -15.02 -3.67 6.82
N PHE A 128 -15.78 -3.09 7.76
CA PHE A 128 -16.85 -3.80 8.47
C PHE A 128 -18.07 -4.15 7.61
N ASN A 129 -18.18 -3.54 6.43
CA ASN A 129 -19.26 -3.83 5.47
C ASN A 129 -18.82 -4.79 4.36
N MET A 130 -17.58 -5.30 4.45
CA MET A 130 -17.04 -6.26 3.49
C MET A 130 -17.44 -7.68 3.90
N GLU A 131 -17.91 -8.49 2.95
CA GLU A 131 -18.21 -9.90 3.20
C GLU A 131 -16.91 -10.66 3.50
N VAL A 132 -16.75 -11.16 4.72
CA VAL A 132 -15.55 -11.86 5.17
C VAL A 132 -15.91 -12.96 6.17
N LYS A 133 -14.99 -13.91 6.40
CA LYS A 133 -15.22 -14.97 7.39
C LYS A 133 -15.36 -14.43 8.80
N ASN A 134 -14.47 -13.51 9.19
CA ASN A 134 -14.45 -12.84 10.49
C ASN A 134 -13.66 -11.53 10.37
N HIS A 135 -13.92 -10.59 11.29
CA HIS A 135 -13.11 -9.38 11.44
C HIS A 135 -12.18 -9.49 12.64
N GLN A 136 -10.96 -9.01 12.48
CA GLN A 136 -10.01 -8.82 13.56
C GLN A 136 -9.52 -7.38 13.56
N VAL A 137 -9.43 -6.77 14.74
CA VAL A 137 -8.78 -5.46 14.89
C VAL A 137 -7.27 -5.64 14.85
N CYS A 138 -6.59 -4.81 14.06
CA CYS A 138 -5.14 -4.83 13.93
C CYS A 138 -4.48 -4.48 15.27
N ILE A 139 -3.77 -5.46 15.85
CA ILE A 139 -3.07 -5.31 17.12
C ILE A 139 -1.99 -4.23 17.02
N ALA A 140 -1.28 -4.11 15.89
CA ALA A 140 -0.27 -3.06 15.69
C ALA A 140 -0.88 -1.64 15.76
N HIS A 141 -2.12 -1.45 15.27
CA HIS A 141 -2.84 -0.19 15.42
C HIS A 141 -3.25 0.06 16.88
N LEU A 142 -3.75 -0.97 17.58
CA LEU A 142 -4.08 -0.85 19.00
C LEU A 142 -2.85 -0.51 19.84
N LEU A 143 -1.72 -1.18 19.61
CA LEU A 143 -0.47 -0.92 20.33
C LEU A 143 0.05 0.49 20.10
N ARG A 144 -0.06 1.05 18.88
CA ARG A 144 0.28 2.46 18.62
C ARG A 144 -0.63 3.43 19.38
N ASN A 145 -1.94 3.17 19.41
CA ASN A 145 -2.87 3.99 20.18
C ASN A 145 -2.59 3.92 21.68
N ILE A 146 -2.31 2.73 22.21
CA ILE A 146 -1.94 2.53 23.61
C ILE A 146 -0.63 3.24 23.95
N GLN A 147 0.35 3.20 23.05
CA GLN A 147 1.61 3.95 23.20
C GLN A 147 1.34 5.46 23.27
N TYR A 148 0.55 5.99 22.34
CA TYR A 148 0.14 7.41 22.37
C TYR A 148 -0.53 7.79 23.69
N LEU A 149 -1.44 6.97 24.21
CA LEU A 149 -2.10 7.24 25.51
C LEU A 149 -1.13 7.17 26.69
N THR A 150 -0.09 6.34 26.59
CA THR A 150 0.99 6.26 27.59
C THR A 150 1.83 7.54 27.61
N GLU A 151 2.11 8.10 26.43
CA GLU A 151 2.88 9.33 26.27
C GLU A 151 2.06 10.57 26.67
N LEU A 152 0.75 10.55 26.39
CA LEU A 152 -0.17 11.65 26.69
C LEU A 152 -0.36 11.86 28.21
N ASP A 153 -0.45 10.77 28.98
CA ASP A 153 -0.49 10.82 30.44
C ASP A 153 0.51 9.82 31.05
N PRO A 154 1.74 10.28 31.38
CA PRO A 154 2.75 9.43 32.02
C PRO A 154 2.42 8.99 33.45
N LYS A 155 1.43 9.61 34.12
CA LYS A 155 1.08 9.30 35.52
C LYS A 155 0.21 8.05 35.63
N GLN A 156 -0.58 7.74 34.62
CA GLN A 156 -1.35 6.49 34.58
C GLN A 156 -0.48 5.29 34.17
N ASN A 157 -0.86 4.09 34.61
CA ASN A 157 -0.16 2.84 34.27
C ASN A 157 -1.03 1.79 33.57
N TRP A 158 -2.32 2.07 33.35
CA TRP A 158 -3.25 1.11 32.79
C TRP A 158 -2.92 0.82 31.32
N SER A 159 -2.47 1.83 30.56
CA SER A 159 -2.14 1.66 29.14
C SER A 159 -0.97 0.67 28.96
N LYS A 160 0.05 0.77 29.81
CA LYS A 160 1.18 -0.16 29.85
C LYS A 160 0.74 -1.58 30.23
N LYS A 161 -0.22 -1.73 31.15
CA LYS A 161 -0.78 -3.05 31.51
C LYS A 161 -1.62 -3.65 30.39
N VAL A 162 -2.37 -2.83 29.64
CA VAL A 162 -3.15 -3.31 28.50
C VAL A 162 -2.22 -3.74 27.36
N SER A 163 -1.11 -3.04 27.12
CA SER A 163 -0.16 -3.42 26.05
C SER A 163 0.48 -4.79 26.28
N THR A 164 0.64 -5.23 27.54
CA THR A 164 1.14 -6.59 27.86
C THR A 164 0.13 -7.69 27.59
N LEU A 165 -1.17 -7.39 27.46
CA LEU A 165 -2.20 -8.39 27.13
C LEU A 165 -2.29 -8.67 25.62
N LEU A 166 -1.68 -7.82 24.80
CA LEU A 166 -1.74 -7.86 23.33
C LEU A 166 -0.40 -8.30 22.70
N ARG A 167 0.58 -8.67 23.53
CA ARG A 167 1.91 -9.15 23.13
C ARG A 167 2.05 -10.61 23.51
#